data_AF-X1VRU2-F1
#
_entry.id   AF-X1VRU2-F1
#
_cell.length_a   1.000
_cell.length_b   1.000
_cell.length_c   1.000
_cell.angle_alpha   90.00
_cell.angle_beta   90.00
_cell.angle_gamma   90.00
#
_symmetry.space_group_name_H-M   'P 1'
#
loop_
_entity.id
_entity.type
_entity.pdbx_description
1 polymer ?
#
loop_
_entity_poly.entity_id
_entity_poly.type
_entity_poly.pdbx_seq_one_letter_code
_entity_poly.pdbx_strand_id
1 'polypeptide(L)' 'MINKGFTGIAIKPMEIDDLKKVLEIEKKSFPVPWTYDLFISELTRNRYA' A
#
# COMPACT_ATOMS: atom_id res chain seq x y z
N MET A 1 -24.84 8.26 23.47
CA MET A 1 -24.04 8.50 22.24
C MET A 1 -23.36 7.19 21.88
N ILE A 2 -23.72 6.56 20.76
CA ILE A 2 -23.17 5.24 20.39
C ILE A 2 -21.87 5.48 19.61
N ASN A 3 -20.73 5.23 20.25
CA ASN A 3 -19.43 5.18 19.58
C ASN A 3 -19.40 3.95 18.67
N LYS A 4 -19.66 4.14 17.38
CA LYS A 4 -19.51 3.10 16.37
C LYS A 4 -18.02 3.00 16.02
N GLY A 5 -17.24 2.37 16.89
CA GLY A 5 -15.84 2.05 16.60
C GLY A 5 -15.78 1.10 15.40
N PHE A 6 -15.03 1.47 14.36
CA PHE A 6 -14.69 0.57 13.26
C PHE A 6 -13.81 -0.56 13.83
N THR A 7 -14.39 -1.72 14.10
CA THR A 7 -13.65 -2.88 14.59
C THR A 7 -12.97 -3.59 13.42
N GLY A 8 -11.65 -3.45 13.30
CA GLY A 8 -10.80 -4.47 12.67
C GLY A 8 -9.78 -4.02 11.63
N ILE A 9 -9.77 -2.75 11.22
CA ILE A 9 -8.82 -2.27 10.20
C ILE A 9 -8.00 -1.11 10.77
N ALA A 10 -6.68 -1.30 10.80
CA ALA A 10 -5.71 -0.26 11.12
C ALA A 10 -5.01 0.18 9.84
N ILE A 11 -4.96 1.48 9.60
CA ILE A 11 -4.24 2.08 8.48
C ILE A 11 -2.90 2.59 9.01
N LYS A 12 -1.80 2.21 8.37
CA LYS A 12 -0.44 2.64 8.71
C LYS A 12 0.29 3.15 7.46
N PRO A 13 1.31 4.01 7.60
CA PRO A 13 2.24 4.30 6.52
C PRO A 13 2.84 3.00 5.97
N MET A 14 3.00 2.94 4.65
CA MET A 14 3.60 1.80 3.97
C MET A 14 5.13 1.89 4.08
N GLU A 15 5.76 0.77 4.41
CA GLU A 15 7.22 0.66 4.44
C GLU A 15 7.73 -0.16 3.24
N ILE A 16 9.02 -0.04 2.91
CA ILE A 16 9.64 -0.77 1.80
C ILE A 16 9.45 -2.28 1.95
N ASP A 17 9.49 -2.80 3.18
CA ASP A 17 9.29 -4.22 3.47
C ASP A 17 7.87 -4.70 3.17
N ASP A 18 6.87 -3.81 3.19
CA ASP A 18 5.49 -4.13 2.82
C ASP A 18 5.33 -4.32 1.29
N LEU A 19 6.24 -3.76 0.47
CA LEU A 19 6.13 -3.80 -1.00
C LEU A 19 6.10 -5.21 -1.59
N LYS A 20 6.75 -6.18 -0.94
CA LYS A 20 6.72 -7.57 -1.39
C LYS A 20 5.27 -8.09 -1.44
N LYS A 21 4.49 -7.83 -0.40
CA LYS A 21 3.08 -8.24 -0.32
C LYS A 21 2.20 -7.40 -1.23
N VAL A 22 2.47 -6.11 -1.37
CA VAL A 22 1.75 -5.22 -2.29
C VAL A 22 1.90 -5.70 -3.73
N LEU A 23 3.11 -6.05 -4.16
CA LEU A 23 3.35 -6.57 -5.50
C LEU A 23 2.68 -7.93 -5.76
N GLU A 24 2.52 -8.77 -4.74
CA GLU A 24 1.74 -10.01 -4.86
C GLU A 24 0.26 -9.72 -5.11
N ILE A 25 -0.29 -8.68 -4.47
CA ILE A 25 -1.67 -8.22 -4.70
C ILE A 25 -1.76 -7.63 -6.12
N GLU A 26 -0.87 -6.73 -6.49
CA GLU A 26 -0.85 -6.07 -7.80
C GLU A 26 -0.90 -7.07 -8.97
N LYS A 27 -0.04 -8.09 -8.93
CA LYS A 27 0.01 -9.15 -9.96
C LYS A 27 -1.28 -9.96 -10.07
N LYS A 28 -2.05 -10.09 -8.98
CA LYS A 28 -3.32 -10.82 -8.97
C LYS A 28 -4.50 -9.92 -9.35
N SER A 29 -4.40 -8.64 -9.04
CA SER A 29 -5.49 -7.67 -9.18
C SER A 29 -5.47 -6.94 -10.52
N PHE A 30 -4.31 -6.78 -11.15
CA PHE A 30 -4.16 -5.97 -12.35
C PHE A 30 -3.48 -6.75 -13.50
N PRO A 31 -3.98 -6.61 -14.74
CA PRO A 31 -3.36 -7.22 -15.91
C PRO A 31 -2.01 -6.58 -16.29
N VAL A 32 -1.79 -5.32 -15.89
CA VAL A 32 -0.54 -4.58 -16.07
C VAL A 32 -0.12 -4.04 -14.69
N PRO A 33 0.56 -4.85 -13.87
CA PRO A 33 0.93 -4.44 -12.52
C PRO A 33 2.04 -3.40 -12.55
N TRP A 34 2.07 -2.55 -11.52
CA TRP A 34 3.20 -1.65 -11.30
C TRP A 34 4.48 -2.43 -10.96
N THR A 35 5.63 -1.89 -11.37
CA THR A 35 6.94 -2.46 -11.06
C THR A 35 7.40 -2.04 -9.66
N TYR A 36 8.32 -2.82 -9.08
CA TYR A 36 8.92 -2.50 -7.77
C TYR A 36 9.53 -1.09 -7.75
N ASP A 37 10.24 -0.71 -8.81
CA ASP A 37 10.91 0.59 -8.90
C ASP A 37 9.93 1.77 -8.91
N LEU A 38 8.74 1.60 -9.50
CA LEU A 38 7.70 2.62 -9.47
C LEU A 38 7.19 2.82 -8.04
N PHE A 39 6.92 1.74 -7.30
CA PHE A 39 6.52 1.83 -5.89
C PHE A 39 7.61 2.46 -5.01
N ILE A 40 8.88 2.10 -5.22
CA ILE A 40 10.00 2.72 -4.49
C ILE A 40 10.09 4.21 -4.80
N SER A 41 9.96 4.60 -6.07
CA SER A 41 9.98 6.02 -6.44
C SER A 41 8.85 6.79 -5.77
N GLU A 42 7.63 6.23 -5.72
CA GLU A 42 6.53 6.86 -5.00
C GLU A 42 6.82 7.00 -3.51
N LEU A 43 7.20 5.92 -2.83
CA LEU A 43 7.44 5.93 -1.38
C LEU A 43 8.62 6.82 -0.95
N THR A 44 9.60 7.04 -1.82
CA THR A 44 10.85 7.73 -1.44
C THR A 44 11.02 9.11 -2.07
N ARG A 45 10.32 9.42 -3.17
CA ARG A 45 10.53 10.65 -3.94
C ARG A 45 9.27 11.48 -4.11
N ASN A 46 8.09 10.92 -3.90
CA ASN A 46 6.86 11.70 -3.94
C ASN A 46 6.64 12.38 -2.59
N ARG A 47 6.68 13.72 -2.59
CA ARG A 47 6.50 14.55 -1.38
C ARG A 47 5.06 14.56 -0.85
N TYR A 48 4.14 13.92 -1.57
CA TYR A 48 2.72 13.82 -1.24
C TYR A 48 2.27 12.38 -0.98
N ALA A 49 3.20 11.41 -1.06
CA ALA A 49 2.95 10.00 -0.74
C ALA A 49 3.14 9.73 0.75
#